data_AF-A0A2W4JQS5-F1
#
_entry.id   AF-A0A2W4JQS5-F1
#
_cell.length_a   1.000
_cell.length_b   1.000
_cell.length_c   1.000
_cell.angle_alpha   90.00
_cell.angle_beta   90.00
_cell.angle_gamma   90.00
#
_symmetry.space_group_name_H-M   'P 1'
#
loop_
_entity.id
_entity.type
_entity.pdbx_description
1 polymer ?
#
loop_
_entity_poly.entity_id
_entity_poly.type
_entity_poly.pdbx_seq_one_letter_code
_entity_poly.pdbx_strand_id
1 'polypeptide(L)'
;MDSRELTMTILAKLKDVNDHTGEFIAGLLSDDLSAAEQIAFAHRLVDVAELIRQRTTTPPIVVEGVVVDGSDARQTQRPGEG
;
A
#
# COMPACT_ATOMS: atom_id res chain seq x y z
N MET A 1 13.94 -2.68 -1.57
CA MET A 1 12.70 -3.17 -2.19
C MET A 1 12.43 -2.34 -3.42
N ASP A 2 12.29 -2.95 -4.58
CA ASP A 2 11.79 -2.21 -5.74
C ASP A 2 10.27 -1.97 -5.61
N SER A 3 9.71 -1.08 -6.44
CA SER A 3 8.29 -0.70 -6.37
C SER A 3 7.33 -1.88 -6.61
N ARG A 4 7.75 -2.86 -7.41
CA ARG A 4 6.96 -4.06 -7.71
C ARG A 4 6.98 -5.03 -6.53
N GLU A 5 8.14 -5.23 -5.91
CA GLU A 5 8.31 -6.01 -4.70
C GLU A 5 7.50 -5.39 -3.55
N LEU A 6 7.51 -4.05 -3.39
CA LEU A 6 6.64 -3.34 -2.45
C LEU A 6 5.17 -3.56 -2.71
N THR A 7 4.76 -3.46 -3.97
CA THR A 7 3.37 -3.72 -4.35
C THR A 7 2.97 -5.17 -4.01
N MET A 8 3.80 -6.16 -4.32
CA MET A 8 3.52 -7.56 -4.01
C MET A 8 3.46 -7.83 -2.51
N THR A 9 4.35 -7.23 -1.72
CA THR A 9 4.33 -7.34 -0.26
C THR A 9 3.06 -6.73 0.34
N ILE A 10 2.63 -5.56 -0.15
CA ILE A 10 1.36 -4.94 0.25
C ILE A 10 0.18 -5.86 -0.08
N LEU A 11 0.14 -6.43 -1.29
CA LEU A 11 -0.94 -7.34 -1.69
C LEU A 11 -0.97 -8.61 -0.82
N ALA A 12 0.19 -9.18 -0.50
CA ALA A 12 0.29 -10.34 0.38
C ALA A 12 -0.23 -10.03 1.79
N LYS A 13 0.15 -8.88 2.36
CA LYS A 13 -0.31 -8.45 3.68
C LYS A 13 -1.80 -8.08 3.70
N LEU A 14 -2.33 -7.47 2.63
CA LEU A 14 -3.77 -7.22 2.48
C LEU A 14 -4.56 -8.53 2.41
N LYS A 15 -4.05 -9.53 1.68
CA LYS A 15 -4.66 -10.87 1.65
C LYS A 15 -4.68 -11.48 3.05
N ASP A 16 -3.56 -11.44 3.75
CA ASP A 16 -3.45 -11.97 5.11
C ASP A 16 -4.46 -11.29 6.07
N VAL A 17 -4.60 -9.96 6.03
CA VAL A 17 -5.64 -9.26 6.79
C VAL A 17 -7.04 -9.75 6.40
N ASN A 18 -7.33 -9.85 5.10
CA ASN A 18 -8.63 -10.31 4.62
C ASN A 18 -8.96 -11.73 5.10
N ASP A 19 -7.99 -12.65 5.05
CA ASP A 19 -8.15 -14.04 5.50
C ASP A 19 -8.52 -14.13 6.99
N HIS A 20 -8.01 -13.22 7.84
CA HIS A 20 -8.26 -13.22 9.29
C HIS A 20 -9.43 -12.31 9.70
N THR A 21 -9.93 -11.45 8.81
CA THR A 21 -10.97 -10.46 9.15
C THR A 21 -12.28 -11.14 9.53
N GLY A 22 -12.66 -12.21 8.82
CA GLY A 22 -13.90 -12.93 9.13
C GLY A 22 -13.90 -13.56 10.52
N GLU A 23 -12.80 -14.22 10.89
CA GLU A 23 -12.61 -14.83 12.21
C GLU A 23 -12.59 -13.77 13.32
N PHE A 24 -11.87 -12.67 13.10
CA PHE A 24 -11.83 -11.55 14.05
C PHE A 24 -13.22 -10.96 14.30
N ILE A 25 -14.03 -10.72 13.24
CA ILE A 25 -15.40 -10.22 13.36
C ILE A 25 -16.28 -11.24 14.11
N ALA A 26 -16.17 -12.52 13.77
CA ALA A 26 -16.96 -13.57 14.44
C ALA A 26 -16.64 -13.65 15.94
N GLY A 27 -15.36 -13.57 16.32
CA GLY A 27 -14.93 -13.54 17.72
C GLY A 27 -15.41 -12.29 18.45
N LEU A 28 -15.36 -11.11 17.83
CA LEU A 28 -15.91 -9.87 18.39
C LEU A 28 -17.42 -9.97 18.65
N LEU A 29 -18.18 -10.53 17.71
CA LEU A 29 -19.64 -10.66 17.85
C LEU A 29 -20.05 -11.70 18.88
N SER A 30 -19.17 -12.65 19.19
CA SER A 30 -19.42 -13.75 20.13
C SER A 30 -18.88 -13.46 21.54
N ASP A 31 -18.27 -12.29 21.77
CA ASP A 31 -17.54 -11.94 23.00
C ASP A 31 -16.45 -12.98 23.39
N ASP A 32 -15.92 -13.72 22.40
CA ASP A 32 -14.96 -14.83 22.60
C ASP A 32 -13.54 -14.45 22.13
N LEU A 33 -13.33 -13.18 21.79
CA LEU A 33 -12.03 -12.71 21.29
C LEU A 33 -11.14 -12.25 22.44
N SER A 34 -10.03 -12.97 22.66
CA SER A 34 -9.06 -12.61 23.69
C SER A 34 -8.33 -11.29 23.38
N ALA A 35 -7.80 -10.65 24.42
CA ALA A 35 -6.99 -9.44 24.26
C ALA A 35 -5.75 -9.70 23.36
N ALA A 36 -5.17 -10.90 23.42
CA ALA A 36 -4.02 -11.26 22.60
C ALA A 36 -4.39 -11.33 21.11
N GLU A 37 -5.55 -11.90 20.77
CA GLU A 37 -6.05 -11.94 19.39
C GLU A 37 -6.41 -10.55 18.87
N GLN A 38 -6.97 -9.69 19.74
CA GLN A 38 -7.22 -8.30 19.42
C GLN A 38 -5.96 -7.52 19.06
N ILE A 39 -4.92 -7.65 19.90
CA ILE A 39 -3.62 -7.03 19.66
C ILE A 39 -2.97 -7.59 18.38
N ALA A 40 -3.04 -8.90 18.17
CA ALA A 40 -2.47 -9.55 16.99
C ALA A 40 -3.12 -9.04 15.69
N PHE A 41 -4.45 -8.90 15.66
CA PHE A 41 -5.14 -8.35 14.50
C PHE A 41 -4.80 -6.87 14.28
N ALA A 42 -4.73 -6.07 15.35
CA ALA A 42 -4.32 -4.67 15.27
C ALA A 42 -2.91 -4.50 14.69
N HIS A 43 -1.94 -5.33 15.08
CA HIS A 43 -0.59 -5.30 14.50
C HIS A 43 -0.60 -5.58 13.00
N ARG A 44 -1.41 -6.54 12.52
CA ARG A 44 -1.54 -6.83 11.07
C ARG A 44 -2.04 -5.60 10.29
N LEU A 45 -2.99 -4.85 10.86
CA LEU A 45 -3.50 -3.62 10.24
C LEU A 45 -2.42 -2.53 10.18
N VAL A 46 -1.66 -2.35 11.27
CA VAL A 46 -0.57 -1.36 11.33
C VAL A 46 0.51 -1.68 10.30
N ASP A 47 0.96 -2.94 10.22
CA ASP A 47 1.94 -3.39 9.23
C ASP A 47 1.53 -3.01 7.80
N VAL A 48 0.28 -3.29 7.42
CA VAL A 48 -0.25 -2.95 6.09
C VAL A 48 -0.27 -1.44 5.88
N ALA A 49 -0.75 -0.68 6.87
CA ALA A 49 -0.85 0.76 6.78
C ALA A 49 0.53 1.41 6.59
N GLU A 50 1.55 0.91 7.28
CA GLU A 50 2.92 1.39 7.13
C GLU A 50 3.48 1.10 5.75
N LEU A 51 3.25 -0.08 5.19
CA LEU A 51 3.69 -0.42 3.84
C LEU A 51 3.01 0.44 2.77
N ILE A 52 1.70 0.70 2.91
CA ILE A 52 0.96 1.61 2.02
C ILE A 52 1.54 3.02 2.12
N ARG A 53 1.82 3.51 3.35
CA ARG A 53 2.46 4.81 3.56
C ARG A 53 3.83 4.88 2.88
N GLN A 54 4.67 3.86 3.03
CA GLN A 54 5.98 3.81 2.37
C GLN A 54 5.85 3.92 0.84
N ARG A 55 4.86 3.24 0.25
CA ARG A 55 4.59 3.32 -1.19
C ARG A 55 4.20 4.73 -1.65
N THR A 56 3.44 5.47 -0.85
CA THR A 56 3.02 6.84 -1.20
C THR A 56 4.08 7.89 -0.89
N THR A 57 4.98 7.62 0.05
CA THR A 57 6.06 8.54 0.43
C THR A 57 7.39 8.28 -0.27
N THR A 58 7.49 7.24 -1.11
CA THR A 58 8.70 6.99 -1.91
C THR A 58 8.82 8.09 -2.96
N PRO A 59 9.82 8.99 -2.88
CA PRO A 59 9.96 10.07 -3.84
C PRO A 59 10.20 9.50 -5.25
N PRO A 60 9.72 10.17 -6.32
CA PRO A 60 9.98 9.72 -7.68
C PRO A 60 11.49 9.63 -7.90
N ILE A 61 11.93 8.50 -8.43
CA ILE A 61 13.32 8.29 -8.80
C ILE A 61 13.67 9.34 -9.86
N VAL A 62 14.51 10.31 -9.49
CA VAL A 62 15.08 11.26 -10.44
C VAL A 62 16.13 10.50 -11.23
N VAL A 63 15.73 9.95 -12.38
CA VAL A 63 16.69 9.58 -13.42
C VAL A 63 17.11 10.89 -14.07
N GLU A 64 18.40 11.24 -13.97
CA GLU A 64 19.00 12.40 -14.63
C GLU A 64 18.45 12.55 -16.06
N GLY A 65 17.57 13.53 -16.25
CA GLY A 65 17.09 13.96 -17.56
C GLY A 65 15.58 13.88 -17.83
N VAL A 66 14.77 13.10 -17.11
CA VAL A 66 13.31 13.06 -17.35
C VAL A 66 12.52 12.82 -16.06
N VAL A 67 11.79 13.84 -15.61
CA VAL A 67 10.71 13.68 -14.62
C VAL A 67 9.50 13.14 -15.37
N VAL A 68 9.25 11.84 -15.28
CA VAL A 68 7.99 11.26 -15.72
C VAL A 68 7.02 11.34 -14.54
N ASP A 69 6.20 12.39 -14.51
CA ASP A 69 5.02 12.43 -13.65
C ASP A 69 4.06 11.34 -14.15
N GLY A 70 3.70 10.41 -13.27
CA GLY A 70 2.81 9.28 -13.54
C GLY A 70 1.33 9.67 -13.70
N SER A 71 1.06 10.92 -14.08
CA SER A 71 -0.26 11.51 -14.15
C SER A 71 -0.35 12.37 -15.42
N ASP A 72 -0.92 11.82 -16.49
CA ASP A 72 -1.40 12.55 -17.69
C ASP A 72 -0.41 13.47 -18.44
N ALA A 73 0.53 12.89 -19.18
CA ALA A 73 1.18 13.60 -20.29
C ALA A 73 0.32 13.52 -21.56
N ARG A 74 -0.67 14.42 -21.68
CA ARG A 74 -1.19 14.82 -23.00
C ARG A 74 -0.03 15.46 -23.76
N GLN A 75 0.52 14.72 -24.74
CA GLN A 75 1.39 15.28 -25.77
C GLN A 75 0.62 16.36 -26.53
N THR A 76 0.92 17.63 -26.26
CA THR A 76 0.77 18.71 -27.23
C THR A 76 2.15 19.21 -27.60
N GLN A 77 2.54 18.80 -28.79
CA GLN A 77 3.78 19.08 -29.51
C GLN A 77 3.92 20.58 -29.79
N ARG A 78 5.07 21.18 -29.43
CA ARG A 78 5.52 22.50 -29.94
C ARG A 78 5.80 22.41 -31.44
N PRO A 79 5.48 23.47 -32.19
CA PRO A 79 6.51 24.19 -32.97
C PRO A 79 6.24 25.71 -32.95
N GLY A 80 7.19 26.65 -33.04
CA GLY A 80 8.62 26.69 -33.27
C GLY A 80 9.05 28.17 -33.10
N GLU A 81 10.33 28.41 -32.87
CA GLU A 81 10.92 29.76 -32.83
C GLU A 81 11.28 30.23 -34.25
N GLY A 82 11.08 31.52 -34.52
CA GLY A 82 11.42 32.21 -35.77
C GLY A 82 10.84 33.61 -35.83
#